data_AF-A0A1H8UE87-F1
#
_entry.id   AF-A0A1H8UE87-F1
#
_cell.length_a   1.000
_cell.length_b   1.000
_cell.length_c   1.000
_cell.angle_alpha   90.00
_cell.angle_beta   90.00
_cell.angle_gamma   90.00
#
_symmetry.space_group_name_H-M   'P 1'
#
loop_
_entity.id
_entity.type
_entity.pdbx_description
1 polymer ?
#
loop_
_entity_poly.entity_id
_entity_poly.type
_entity_poly.pdbx_seq_one_letter_code
_entity_poly.pdbx_strand_id
1 'polypeptide(L)'
;MMTTSKPYPVTSAVTNSALTLRPTTRLAKPYHYRRNGIYYLRLRETGSTTQATSVSLKTTDRKAAMDASRRLAETIKSFHLDHPEATWSELREHLLWVAEGLLSCSHDVHSLRDWGDLYEDVRTNLTEIAATMPLNVDQHEHVSKLRM
;
A
#
# COMPACT_ATOMS: atom_id res chain seq x y z
N MET A 1 -10.80 20.91 -65.75
CA MET A 1 -9.84 20.05 -65.03
C MET A 1 -10.14 20.19 -63.53
N MET A 2 -10.90 19.26 -62.95
CA MET A 2 -11.26 19.25 -61.53
C MET A 2 -10.37 18.25 -60.79
N THR A 3 -9.70 18.68 -59.72
CA THR A 3 -9.01 17.79 -58.78
C THR A 3 -9.66 17.91 -57.40
N THR A 4 -10.53 16.96 -57.07
CA THR A 4 -11.13 16.80 -55.74
C THR A 4 -10.13 16.11 -54.81
N SER A 5 -9.63 16.82 -53.78
CA SER A 5 -8.89 16.20 -52.68
C SER A 5 -9.86 15.49 -51.74
N LYS A 6 -9.61 14.20 -51.49
CA LYS A 6 -10.35 13.41 -50.50
C LYS A 6 -9.78 13.69 -49.11
N PRO A 7 -10.60 14.01 -48.09
CA PRO A 7 -10.15 14.00 -46.71
C PRO A 7 -10.07 12.56 -46.19
N TYR A 8 -8.90 12.14 -45.72
CA TYR A 8 -8.75 10.91 -44.94
C TYR A 8 -9.14 11.19 -43.49
N PRO A 9 -9.97 10.35 -42.85
CA PRO A 9 -10.23 10.48 -41.42
C PRO A 9 -8.99 10.01 -40.65
N VAL A 10 -8.37 10.93 -39.89
CA VAL A 10 -7.36 10.59 -38.88
C VAL A 10 -8.10 10.00 -37.68
N THR A 11 -8.13 8.67 -37.58
CA THR A 11 -8.62 7.98 -36.39
C THR A 11 -7.54 8.03 -35.32
N SER A 12 -7.47 9.13 -34.56
CA SER A 12 -6.74 9.17 -33.30
C SER A 12 -7.61 8.54 -32.21
N ALA A 13 -7.71 7.21 -32.20
CA ALA A 13 -8.15 6.51 -31.01
C ALA A 13 -7.02 6.58 -29.99
N VAL A 14 -7.00 7.65 -29.19
CA VAL A 14 -6.20 7.69 -27.96
C VAL A 14 -6.86 6.69 -27.01
N THR A 15 -6.36 5.46 -27.01
CA THR A 15 -6.69 4.47 -25.98
C THR A 15 -6.02 4.90 -24.69
N ASN A 16 -6.61 5.89 -24.00
CA ASN A 16 -6.29 6.15 -22.62
C ASN A 16 -7.00 5.09 -21.75
N SER A 17 -6.53 3.85 -21.90
CA SER A 17 -6.95 2.73 -21.09
C SER A 17 -6.17 2.78 -19.78
N ALA A 18 -6.48 3.78 -18.94
CA ALA A 18 -6.28 3.63 -17.52
C ALA A 18 -7.27 2.56 -17.02
N LEU A 19 -7.06 1.31 -17.43
CA LEU A 19 -7.70 0.17 -16.80
C LEU A 19 -7.18 0.23 -15.37
N THR A 20 -8.01 0.65 -14.42
CA THR A 20 -7.84 0.24 -13.03
C THR A 20 -7.83 -1.28 -13.04
N LEU A 21 -6.64 -1.86 -13.20
CA LEU A 21 -6.40 -3.29 -13.17
C LEU A 21 -6.83 -3.73 -11.78
N ARG A 22 -8.01 -4.37 -11.72
CA ARG A 22 -8.42 -5.05 -10.50
C ARG A 22 -7.34 -6.07 -10.21
N PRO A 23 -6.72 -6.05 -9.03
CA PRO A 23 -5.64 -6.97 -8.78
C PRO A 23 -6.13 -8.41 -8.90
N THR A 24 -5.32 -9.24 -9.56
CA THR A 24 -5.62 -10.65 -9.84
C THR A 24 -5.84 -11.42 -8.55
N THR A 25 -4.94 -11.22 -7.57
CA THR A 25 -5.09 -11.82 -6.24
C THR A 25 -5.96 -10.93 -5.38
N ARG A 26 -7.14 -11.42 -4.96
CA ARG A 26 -8.03 -10.63 -4.11
C ARG A 26 -7.70 -10.85 -2.64
N LEU A 27 -7.09 -9.90 -1.96
CA LEU A 27 -6.82 -10.01 -0.52
C LEU A 27 -8.06 -9.76 0.33
N ALA A 28 -8.27 -10.59 1.36
CA ALA A 28 -9.29 -10.32 2.37
C ALA A 28 -8.80 -9.26 3.36
N LYS A 29 -9.73 -8.70 4.16
CA LYS A 29 -9.35 -7.83 5.29
C LYS A 29 -8.39 -8.58 6.21
N PRO A 30 -7.18 -8.04 6.48
CA PRO A 30 -6.25 -8.65 7.41
C PRO A 30 -6.89 -8.82 8.79
N TYR A 31 -6.54 -9.89 9.47
CA TYR A 31 -7.08 -10.25 10.77
C TYR A 31 -5.97 -10.28 11.81
N HIS A 32 -6.24 -9.73 12.99
CA HIS A 32 -5.31 -9.75 14.12
C HIS A 32 -5.74 -10.76 15.15
N TYR A 33 -4.79 -11.49 15.70
CA TYR A 33 -5.04 -12.33 16.87
C TYR A 33 -3.89 -12.26 17.85
N ARG A 34 -4.14 -12.75 19.05
CA ARG A 34 -3.15 -12.81 20.12
C ARG A 34 -2.96 -14.27 20.53
N ARG A 35 -1.70 -14.70 20.62
CA ARG A 35 -1.33 -16.05 21.09
C ARG A 35 -0.17 -15.91 22.07
N ASN A 36 -0.31 -16.48 23.27
CA ASN A 36 0.70 -16.41 24.33
C ASN A 36 1.17 -14.97 24.62
N GLY A 37 0.23 -14.03 24.64
CA GLY A 37 0.52 -12.61 24.89
C GLY A 37 0.99 -11.82 23.67
N ILE A 38 1.50 -12.48 22.62
CA ILE A 38 2.05 -11.84 21.42
C ILE A 38 0.96 -11.64 20.36
N TYR A 39 0.95 -10.46 19.75
CA TYR A 39 0.05 -10.13 18.64
C TYR A 39 0.58 -10.66 17.30
N TYR A 40 -0.34 -11.05 16.43
CA TYR A 40 -0.09 -11.55 15.08
C TYR A 40 -0.96 -10.83 14.07
N LEU A 41 -0.39 -10.58 12.90
CA LEU A 41 -1.12 -10.15 11.69
C LEU A 41 -1.30 -11.35 10.77
N ARG A 42 -2.53 -11.64 10.37
CA ARG A 42 -2.87 -12.67 9.38
C ARG A 42 -3.35 -12.04 8.09
N LEU A 43 -2.64 -12.35 7.00
CA LEU A 43 -3.04 -12.04 5.63
C LEU A 43 -3.64 -13.31 5.00
N ARG A 44 -4.64 -13.15 4.12
CA ARG A 44 -5.20 -14.26 3.35
C ARG A 44 -5.76 -13.79 2.00
N GLU A 45 -5.76 -14.69 1.03
CA GLU A 45 -6.56 -14.54 -0.17
C GLU A 45 -8.08 -14.67 0.15
N THR A 46 -8.90 -13.93 -0.56
CA THR A 46 -10.37 -13.92 -0.42
C THR A 46 -10.94 -15.24 -0.89
N GLY A 47 -11.75 -15.88 -0.05
CA GLY A 47 -12.38 -17.17 -0.37
C GLY A 47 -11.46 -18.37 -0.17
N SER A 48 -10.18 -18.16 0.17
CA SER A 48 -9.22 -19.23 0.44
C SER A 48 -8.97 -19.42 1.93
N THR A 49 -8.89 -20.69 2.35
CA THR A 49 -8.47 -21.08 3.72
C THR A 49 -7.03 -21.56 3.76
N THR A 50 -6.49 -22.01 2.63
CA THR A 50 -5.12 -22.53 2.48
C THR A 50 -4.12 -21.42 2.16
N GLN A 51 -4.54 -20.42 1.39
CA GLN A 51 -3.72 -19.24 1.08
C GLN A 51 -3.85 -18.20 2.20
N ALA A 52 -3.20 -18.50 3.33
CA ALA A 52 -3.12 -17.60 4.46
C ALA A 52 -1.72 -17.68 5.10
N THR A 53 -1.22 -16.54 5.56
CA THR A 53 0.06 -16.43 6.28
C THR A 53 -0.11 -15.57 7.52
N SER A 54 0.64 -15.88 8.57
CA SER A 54 0.60 -15.11 9.82
C SER A 54 2.00 -14.67 10.21
N VAL A 55 2.14 -13.40 10.56
CA VAL A 55 3.38 -12.76 11.00
C VAL A 55 3.24 -12.40 12.48
N SER A 56 4.22 -12.81 13.29
CA SER A 56 4.32 -12.35 14.68
C SER A 56 4.74 -10.89 14.68
N LEU A 57 4.01 -10.04 15.41
CA LEU A 57 4.35 -8.63 15.60
C LEU A 57 5.37 -8.43 16.74
N LYS A 58 5.84 -9.53 17.36
CA LYS A 58 6.89 -9.59 18.38
C LYS A 58 6.65 -8.73 19.63
N THR A 59 5.42 -8.30 19.88
CA THR A 59 5.09 -7.44 21.02
C THR A 59 3.82 -7.91 21.73
N THR A 60 3.78 -7.65 23.03
CA THR A 60 2.60 -7.79 23.89
C THR A 60 1.83 -6.49 24.04
N ASP A 61 2.40 -5.34 23.64
CA ASP A 61 1.76 -4.04 23.66
C ASP A 61 0.84 -3.88 22.45
N ARG A 62 -0.43 -3.50 22.72
CA ARG A 62 -1.45 -3.40 21.67
C ARG A 62 -1.16 -2.26 20.70
N LYS A 63 -0.70 -1.11 21.21
CA LYS A 63 -0.50 0.09 20.38
C LYS A 63 0.62 -0.16 19.39
N ALA A 64 1.79 -0.60 19.88
CA ALA A 64 2.92 -1.01 19.08
C ALA A 64 2.56 -2.10 18.05
N ALA A 65 1.74 -3.08 18.43
CA ALA A 65 1.25 -4.11 17.51
C ALA A 65 0.41 -3.51 16.36
N MET A 66 -0.55 -2.65 16.68
CA MET A 66 -1.42 -2.05 15.67
C MET A 66 -0.64 -1.10 14.74
N ASP A 67 0.34 -0.37 15.27
CA ASP A 67 1.20 0.52 14.48
C ASP A 67 2.10 -0.27 13.53
N ALA A 68 2.78 -1.31 14.01
CA ALA A 68 3.57 -2.20 13.17
C ALA A 68 2.71 -2.90 12.11
N SER A 69 1.52 -3.36 12.49
CA SER A 69 0.59 -3.99 11.55
C SER A 69 0.11 -3.02 10.47
N ARG A 70 -0.13 -1.75 10.81
CA ARG A 70 -0.58 -0.75 9.84
C ARG A 70 0.49 -0.55 8.77
N ARG A 71 1.74 -0.39 9.19
CA ARG A 71 2.90 -0.26 8.30
C ARG A 71 3.01 -1.46 7.36
N LEU A 72 2.91 -2.70 7.89
CA LEU A 72 2.92 -3.92 7.05
C LEU A 72 1.75 -3.97 6.05
N ALA A 73 0.57 -3.52 6.45
CA ALA A 73 -0.58 -3.48 5.54
C ALA A 73 -0.41 -2.43 4.43
N GLU A 74 0.19 -1.28 4.75
CA GLU A 74 0.50 -0.21 3.80
C GLU A 74 1.55 -0.66 2.77
N THR A 75 2.59 -1.38 3.18
CA THR A 75 3.60 -1.88 2.24
C THR A 75 3.01 -2.92 1.28
N ILE A 76 2.22 -3.87 1.78
CA ILE A 76 1.50 -4.82 0.90
C ILE A 76 0.57 -4.08 -0.05
N LYS A 77 -0.15 -3.06 0.44
CA LYS A 77 -1.06 -2.28 -0.40
C LYS A 77 -0.30 -1.56 -1.52
N SER A 78 0.84 -0.93 -1.21
CA SER A 78 1.69 -0.27 -2.22
C SER A 78 2.18 -1.29 -3.24
N PHE A 79 2.80 -2.37 -2.79
CA PHE A 79 3.31 -3.43 -3.66
C PHE A 79 2.22 -3.99 -4.59
N HIS A 80 1.02 -4.20 -4.06
CA HIS A 80 -0.09 -4.76 -4.84
C HIS A 80 -0.73 -3.75 -5.81
N LEU A 81 -0.57 -2.44 -5.57
CA LEU A 81 -0.95 -1.39 -6.51
C LEU A 81 0.06 -1.29 -7.67
N ASP A 82 1.34 -1.46 -7.36
CA ASP A 82 2.43 -1.44 -8.35
C ASP A 82 2.48 -2.73 -9.18
N HIS A 83 2.03 -3.85 -8.59
CA HIS A 83 2.01 -5.19 -9.19
C HIS A 83 0.60 -5.82 -9.10
N PRO A 84 -0.38 -5.35 -9.88
CA PRO A 84 -1.75 -5.84 -9.80
C PRO A 84 -1.89 -7.33 -10.19
N GLU A 85 -0.97 -7.86 -10.98
CA GLU A 85 -0.90 -9.28 -11.36
C GLU A 85 -0.19 -10.17 -10.34
N ALA A 86 0.34 -9.61 -9.25
CA ALA A 86 1.06 -10.37 -8.23
C ALA A 86 0.23 -11.54 -7.69
N THR A 87 0.86 -12.71 -7.66
CA THR A 87 0.32 -13.92 -7.09
C THR A 87 0.30 -13.86 -5.56
N TRP A 88 -0.48 -14.73 -4.93
CA TRP A 88 -0.45 -14.90 -3.48
C TRP A 88 0.96 -15.19 -2.92
N SER A 89 1.75 -16.00 -3.64
CA SER A 89 3.11 -16.34 -3.21
C SER A 89 4.01 -15.10 -3.15
N GLU A 90 3.96 -14.25 -4.17
CA GLU A 90 4.74 -13.00 -4.21
C GLU A 90 4.28 -12.03 -3.12
N LEU A 91 2.97 -11.89 -2.90
CA LEU A 91 2.42 -11.06 -1.82
C LEU A 91 2.85 -11.57 -0.43
N ARG A 92 2.88 -12.90 -0.25
CA ARG A 92 3.35 -13.55 0.98
C ARG A 92 4.84 -13.32 1.17
N GLU A 93 5.66 -13.52 0.14
CA GLU A 93 7.11 -13.33 0.20
C GLU A 93 7.45 -11.87 0.52
N HIS A 94 6.80 -10.93 -0.15
CA HIS A 94 6.95 -9.50 0.14
C HIS A 94 6.60 -9.17 1.60
N LEU A 95 5.47 -9.66 2.12
CA LEU A 95 5.09 -9.47 3.52
C LEU A 95 6.17 -10.02 4.48
N LEU A 96 6.70 -11.21 4.22
CA LEU A 96 7.71 -11.81 5.09
C LEU A 96 9.02 -11.02 5.07
N TRP A 97 9.46 -10.57 3.90
CA TRP A 97 10.66 -9.75 3.74
C TRP A 97 10.53 -8.39 4.45
N VAL A 98 9.41 -7.68 4.28
CA VAL A 98 9.19 -6.40 4.99
C VAL A 98 9.07 -6.64 6.50
N ALA A 99 8.39 -7.71 6.92
CA ALA A 99 8.26 -8.04 8.34
C ALA A 99 9.61 -8.35 8.99
N GLU A 100 10.49 -9.04 8.27
CA GLU A 100 11.86 -9.28 8.73
C GLU A 100 12.58 -7.95 8.95
N GLY A 101 12.57 -7.02 7.99
CA GLY A 101 13.21 -5.71 8.15
C GLY A 101 12.59 -4.88 9.29
N LEU A 102 11.26 -4.74 9.29
CA LEU A 102 10.53 -3.89 10.22
C LEU A 102 10.59 -4.39 11.67
N LEU A 103 10.61 -5.71 11.87
CA LEU A 103 10.49 -6.34 13.19
C LEU A 103 11.81 -6.92 13.69
N SER A 104 12.91 -6.86 12.93
CA SER A 104 14.21 -7.36 13.42
C SER A 104 14.81 -6.46 14.51
N CYS A 105 14.52 -5.16 14.51
CA CYS A 105 15.01 -4.24 15.54
C CYS A 105 14.14 -4.19 16.81
N SER A 106 13.00 -4.90 16.87
CA SER A 106 12.04 -4.78 17.98
C SER A 106 12.41 -5.58 19.24
N HIS A 107 13.63 -6.15 19.31
CA HIS A 107 14.12 -6.89 20.48
C HIS A 107 14.71 -5.97 21.56
N ASP A 108 15.05 -4.72 21.21
CA ASP A 108 15.33 -3.70 22.21
C ASP A 108 14.00 -3.09 22.65
N VAL A 109 13.72 -3.22 23.94
CA VAL A 109 12.51 -2.86 24.68
C VAL A 109 11.99 -1.41 24.51
N HIS A 110 12.63 -0.60 23.65
CA HIS A 110 12.25 0.78 23.32
C HIS A 110 12.10 1.07 21.81
N SER A 111 12.51 0.17 20.93
CA SER A 111 12.72 0.42 19.48
C SER A 111 11.45 0.86 18.71
N LEU A 112 10.29 0.24 18.94
CA LEU A 112 9.07 0.61 18.18
C LEU A 112 8.54 2.02 18.49
N ARG A 113 8.87 2.58 19.66
CA ARG A 113 8.48 3.94 20.03
C ARG A 113 9.34 4.98 19.31
N ASP A 114 10.66 4.74 19.25
CA ASP A 114 11.61 5.62 18.58
C ASP A 114 11.39 5.66 17.06
N TRP A 115 10.94 4.54 16.46
CA TRP A 115 10.45 4.55 15.07
C TRP A 115 9.08 5.23 14.92
N GLY A 116 8.26 5.33 15.96
CA GLY A 116 7.03 6.13 15.91
C GLY A 116 7.35 7.60 15.62
N ASP A 117 8.33 8.12 16.36
CA ASP A 117 8.76 9.51 16.30
C ASP A 117 9.48 9.82 14.97
N LEU A 118 10.37 8.93 14.48
CA LEU A 118 11.06 9.12 13.20
C LEU A 118 10.09 9.21 11.99
N TYR A 119 8.98 8.45 11.99
CA TYR A 119 8.00 8.49 10.90
C TYR A 119 6.98 9.62 11.04
N GLU A 120 6.69 10.08 12.26
CA GLU A 120 5.97 11.36 12.47
C GLU A 120 6.76 12.51 11.89
N ASP A 121 8.09 12.51 12.06
CA ASP A 121 8.98 13.50 11.45
C ASP A 121 8.97 13.40 9.92
N VAL A 122 9.04 12.20 9.33
CA VAL A 122 8.94 12.01 7.87
C VAL A 122 7.58 12.43 7.32
N ARG A 123 6.47 12.10 8.01
CA ARG A 123 5.12 12.55 7.61
C ARG A 123 5.01 14.07 7.66
N THR A 124 5.57 14.69 8.70
CA THR A 124 5.60 16.14 8.87
C THR A 124 6.41 16.78 7.75
N ASN A 125 7.60 16.24 7.45
CA ASN A 125 8.45 16.70 6.36
C ASN A 125 7.78 16.56 4.98
N LEU A 126 7.14 15.42 4.71
CA LEU A 126 6.41 15.21 3.45
C LEU A 126 5.21 16.15 3.31
N THR A 127 4.53 16.46 4.42
CA THR A 127 3.43 17.43 4.45
C THR A 127 3.93 18.85 4.18
N GLU A 128 5.08 19.22 4.76
CA GLU A 128 5.72 20.51 4.52
C GLU A 128 6.23 20.65 3.08
N ILE A 129 6.85 19.59 2.52
CA ILE A 129 7.28 19.54 1.11
C ILE A 129 6.07 19.62 0.17
N ALA A 130 5.00 18.88 0.45
CA ALA A 130 3.76 18.96 -0.34
C ALA A 130 3.09 20.33 -0.25
N ALA A 131 3.24 21.05 0.87
CA ALA A 131 2.73 22.40 1.06
C ALA A 131 3.61 23.48 0.39
N THR A 132 4.88 23.18 0.11
CA THR A 132 5.84 24.11 -0.49
C THR A 132 6.11 23.87 -1.97
N MET A 133 5.69 22.72 -2.53
CA MET A 133 5.70 22.48 -3.97
C MET A 133 4.47 23.11 -4.65
N PRO A 134 4.64 23.82 -5.79
CA PRO A 134 3.50 24.32 -6.56
C PRO A 134 2.74 23.14 -7.16
N LEU A 135 1.58 22.82 -6.57
CA LEU A 135 0.67 21.78 -7.05
C LEU A 135 0.20 22.15 -8.47
N ASN A 136 0.34 21.22 -9.41
CA ASN A 136 -0.22 21.38 -10.75
C ASN A 136 -1.76 21.41 -10.65
N VAL A 137 -2.44 22.12 -11.56
CA VAL A 137 -3.88 22.44 -11.48
C VAL A 137 -4.77 21.20 -11.26
N ASP A 138 -4.39 20.05 -11.82
CA ASP A 138 -5.10 18.78 -11.66
C ASP A 138 -5.03 18.19 -10.23
N GLN A 139 -3.98 18.52 -9.46
CA GLN A 139 -3.83 18.06 -8.07
C GLN A 139 -4.68 18.87 -7.09
N HIS A 140 -5.00 20.13 -7.42
CA HIS A 140 -5.83 21.00 -6.60
C HIS A 140 -7.28 20.51 -6.51
N GLU A 141 -7.83 19.91 -7.58
CA GLU A 141 -9.21 19.40 -7.57
C GLU A 141 -9.37 18.18 -6.64
N HIS A 142 -8.33 17.34 -6.54
CA HIS A 142 -8.39 16.10 -5.75
C HIS A 142 -8.29 16.35 -4.24
N VAL A 143 -7.52 17.36 -3.81
CA VAL A 143 -7.41 17.76 -2.39
C VAL A 143 -8.68 18.47 -1.91
N SER A 144 -9.36 19.21 -2.80
CA SER A 144 -10.59 19.94 -2.47
C SER A 144 -11.77 19.01 -2.15
N LYS A 145 -11.82 17.80 -2.74
CA LYS A 145 -12.85 16.79 -2.50
C LYS A 145 -12.65 15.95 -1.23
N LEU A 146 -11.48 16.03 -0.58
CA LEU A 146 -11.18 15.33 0.67
C LEU A 146 -11.62 16.10 1.93
N ARG A 147 -12.17 17.31 1.78
CA ARG A 147 -12.52 18.22 2.88
C ARG A 147 -14.00 18.58 2.98
N MET A 148 -14.89 17.81 2.34
CA MET A 148 -16.33 17.81 2.62
C MET A 148 -16.75 16.46 3.18
#